data_AF-K1TEW2-F1
#
_entry.id   AF-K1TEW2-F1
#
_cell.length_a   1.000
_cell.length_b   1.000
_cell.length_c   1.000
_cell.angle_alpha   90.00
_cell.angle_beta   90.00
_cell.angle_gamma   90.00
#
_symmetry.space_group_name_H-M   'P 1'
#
loop_
_entity.id
_entity.type
_entity.pdbx_description
1 polymer ?
#
loop_
_entity_poly.entity_id
_entity_poly.type
_entity_poly.pdbx_seq_one_letter_code
_entity_poly.pdbx_strand_id
1 'polypeptide(L)'
;EKIKSQRSIHFIAGYDYRFKLGDQRYKFSAEAYYKALSNLVPYSVSNVKVVYYGQNECSGHAAGLDFKLYGEFVPGTDSWLSLSLMDTKMKLGGKSIPLPTDQRYAVNLFFTDYFPGSKKWRMSLKLAFADGLPFAAPHRELETNSFRATAYRRADIGMSYQLLDN
;
A
#
# COMPACT_ATOMS: atom_id res chain seq x y z
N GLU A 1 -32.56 -8.07 -13.25
CA GLU A 1 -32.53 -8.48 -11.82
C GLU A 1 -32.07 -7.31 -10.94
N LYS A 2 -32.39 -7.33 -9.64
CA LYS A 2 -31.96 -6.27 -8.70
C LYS A 2 -30.54 -6.56 -8.19
N ILE A 3 -29.62 -5.65 -8.48
CA ILE A 3 -28.26 -5.64 -7.91
C ILE A 3 -28.36 -5.55 -6.39
N LYS A 4 -27.66 -6.45 -5.68
CA LYS A 4 -27.57 -6.44 -4.21
C LYS A 4 -26.42 -5.53 -3.78
N SER A 5 -26.49 -5.02 -2.56
CA SER A 5 -25.38 -4.24 -1.99
C SER A 5 -24.15 -5.13 -1.78
N GLN A 6 -22.97 -4.59 -2.11
CA GLN A 6 -21.69 -5.22 -1.84
C GLN A 6 -21.45 -5.26 -0.32
N ARG A 7 -20.89 -6.36 0.19
CA ARG A 7 -20.68 -6.58 1.61
C ARG A 7 -19.23 -6.93 1.90
N SER A 8 -18.74 -6.52 3.06
CA SER A 8 -17.43 -6.96 3.54
C SER A 8 -17.39 -7.09 5.05
N ILE A 9 -16.66 -8.06 5.55
CA ILE A 9 -16.31 -8.20 6.96
C ILE A 9 -14.79 -8.04 7.05
N HIS A 10 -14.31 -7.17 7.95
CA HIS A 10 -12.90 -6.82 8.07
C HIS A 10 -12.40 -7.12 9.49
N PHE A 11 -11.36 -7.94 9.58
CA PHE A 11 -10.66 -8.25 10.81
C PHE A 11 -9.27 -7.64 10.74
N ILE A 12 -8.84 -6.99 11.82
CA ILE A 12 -7.52 -6.37 11.95
C ILE A 12 -6.96 -6.78 13.31
N ALA A 13 -5.72 -7.23 13.33
CA ALA A 13 -4.93 -7.46 14.52
C ALA A 13 -3.68 -6.57 14.44
N GLY A 14 -3.46 -5.75 15.47
CA GLY A 14 -2.34 -4.82 15.52
C GLY A 14 -1.44 -5.10 16.72
N TYR A 15 -0.14 -4.90 16.53
CA TYR A 15 0.89 -4.94 17.55
C TYR A 15 1.75 -3.69 17.45
N ASP A 16 1.84 -2.96 18.56
CA ASP A 16 2.62 -1.74 18.67
C ASP A 16 3.66 -1.89 19.79
N TYR A 17 4.92 -1.68 19.46
CA TYR A 17 6.04 -1.74 20.41
C TYR A 17 6.88 -0.48 20.35
N ARG A 18 6.98 0.22 21.47
CA ARG A 18 7.79 1.44 21.59
C ARG A 18 9.02 1.12 22.43
N PHE A 19 10.18 1.46 21.90
CA PHE A 19 11.46 1.24 22.58
C PHE A 19 12.38 2.43 22.40
N LYS A 20 13.37 2.53 23.27
CA LYS A 20 14.43 3.53 23.17
C LYS A 20 15.74 2.82 22.88
N LEU A 21 16.52 3.38 21.96
CA LEU A 21 17.88 2.90 21.68
C LEU A 21 18.80 4.13 21.73
N GLY A 22 19.64 4.19 22.76
CA GLY A 22 20.34 5.42 23.13
C GLY A 22 19.34 6.52 23.51
N ASP A 23 19.54 7.73 23.00
CA ASP A 23 18.64 8.86 23.22
C ASP A 23 17.43 8.90 22.27
N GLN A 24 17.40 8.04 21.25
CA GLN A 24 16.36 8.06 20.23
C GLN A 24 15.20 7.13 20.55
N ARG A 25 13.99 7.59 20.23
CA ARG A 25 12.75 6.85 20.39
C ARG A 25 12.38 6.16 19.09
N TYR A 26 12.07 4.86 19.19
CA TYR A 26 11.62 4.05 18.08
C TYR A 26 10.23 3.49 18.35
N LYS A 27 9.44 3.37 17.29
CA LYS A 27 8.14 2.66 17.32
C LYS A 27 8.15 1.60 16.22
N PHE A 28 7.94 0.36 16.60
CA PHE A 28 7.61 -0.71 15.67
C PHE A 28 6.11 -0.97 15.71
N SER A 29 5.50 -1.06 14.53
CA SER A 29 4.09 -1.33 14.31
C SER A 29 3.99 -2.53 13.38
N ALA A 30 3.20 -3.52 13.74
CA ALA A 30 2.86 -4.65 12.90
C ALA A 30 1.35 -4.79 12.86
N GLU A 31 0.77 -4.90 11.67
CA GLU A 31 -0.66 -5.06 11.47
C GLU A 31 -0.90 -6.26 10.54
N ALA A 32 -1.86 -7.09 10.90
CA ALA A 32 -2.36 -8.17 10.07
C ALA A 32 -3.83 -7.93 9.83
N TYR A 33 -4.27 -8.02 8.58
CA TYR A 33 -5.67 -7.80 8.23
C TYR A 33 -6.19 -8.88 7.31
N TYR A 34 -7.49 -9.17 7.47
CA TYR A 34 -8.24 -10.07 6.62
C TYR A 34 -9.63 -9.50 6.38
N LYS A 35 -9.95 -9.27 5.12
CA LYS A 35 -11.23 -8.74 4.66
C LYS A 35 -11.91 -9.76 3.77
N ALA A 36 -13.01 -10.33 4.24
CA ALA A 36 -13.89 -11.18 3.44
C ALA A 36 -14.85 -10.29 2.63
N LEU A 37 -14.95 -10.51 1.33
CA LEU A 37 -15.75 -9.73 0.40
C LEU A 37 -16.87 -10.61 -0.19
N SER A 38 -18.09 -10.09 -0.25
CA SER A 38 -19.28 -10.80 -0.76
C SER A 38 -20.15 -9.88 -1.60
N ASN A 39 -20.90 -10.45 -2.55
CA ASN A 39 -21.69 -9.72 -3.53
C ASN A 39 -20.85 -8.68 -4.29
N LEU A 40 -19.58 -8.97 -4.60
CA LEU A 40 -18.74 -8.07 -5.39
C LEU A 40 -19.30 -7.95 -6.80
N VAL A 41 -19.36 -6.72 -7.31
CA VAL A 41 -19.58 -6.48 -8.73
C VAL A 41 -18.20 -6.41 -9.38
N PRO A 42 -17.84 -7.37 -10.26
CA PRO A 42 -16.54 -7.34 -10.91
C PRO A 42 -16.43 -6.11 -11.80
N TYR A 43 -15.24 -5.52 -11.77
CA TYR A 43 -14.88 -4.38 -12.60
C TYR A 43 -13.51 -4.59 -13.22
N SER A 44 -13.34 -4.07 -14.43
CA SER A 44 -12.06 -4.01 -15.12
C SER A 44 -11.61 -2.56 -15.16
N VAL A 45 -10.32 -2.33 -14.90
CA VAL A 45 -9.68 -1.03 -15.04
C VAL A 45 -8.79 -1.08 -16.28
N SER A 46 -9.05 -0.18 -17.23
CA SER A 46 -8.22 0.03 -18.41
C SER A 46 -7.78 1.49 -18.40
N ASN A 47 -6.60 1.74 -17.85
CA ASN A 47 -6.06 3.09 -17.65
C ASN A 47 -7.04 3.97 -16.84
N VAL A 48 -7.72 4.93 -17.48
CA VAL A 48 -8.70 5.84 -16.83
C VAL A 48 -10.14 5.32 -16.89
N LYS A 49 -10.41 4.24 -17.65
CA LYS A 49 -11.76 3.69 -17.85
C LYS A 49 -12.02 2.52 -16.90
N VAL A 50 -13.10 2.62 -16.13
CA VAL A 50 -13.63 1.51 -15.31
C VAL A 50 -14.90 0.94 -15.98
N VAL A 51 -14.94 -0.38 -16.18
CA VAL A 51 -16.09 -1.08 -16.77
C VAL A 51 -16.61 -2.10 -15.78
N TYR A 52 -17.88 -1.95 -15.37
CA TYR A 52 -18.57 -2.88 -14.48
C TYR A 52 -19.36 -3.91 -15.28
N TYR A 53 -19.39 -5.15 -14.78
CA TYR A 53 -20.18 -6.24 -15.39
C TYR A 53 -21.67 -6.15 -15.03
N GLY A 54 -22.05 -5.30 -14.06
CA GLY A 54 -23.45 -4.99 -13.75
C GLY A 54 -24.19 -6.06 -12.93
N GLN A 55 -23.51 -7.12 -12.47
CA GLN A 55 -24.09 -8.19 -11.67
C GLN A 55 -23.20 -8.56 -10.46
N ASN A 56 -23.80 -9.02 -9.36
CA ASN A 56 -23.09 -9.43 -8.14
C ASN A 56 -22.63 -10.89 -8.22
N GLU A 57 -21.65 -11.16 -9.08
CA GLU A 57 -21.22 -12.54 -9.37
C GLU A 57 -19.94 -12.95 -8.63
N CYS A 58 -19.31 -12.02 -7.89
CA CYS A 58 -18.01 -12.27 -7.27
C CYS A 58 -18.07 -12.39 -5.74
N SER A 59 -17.21 -13.25 -5.21
CA SER A 59 -16.79 -13.27 -3.80
C SER A 59 -15.28 -13.22 -3.75
N GLY A 60 -14.68 -12.75 -2.66
CA GLY A 60 -13.23 -12.59 -2.62
C GLY A 60 -12.69 -12.31 -1.24
N HIS A 61 -11.38 -12.11 -1.18
CA HIS A 61 -10.70 -11.70 0.03
C HIS A 61 -9.61 -10.68 -0.27
N ALA A 62 -9.29 -9.88 0.74
CA ALA A 62 -8.07 -9.10 0.81
C ALA A 62 -7.39 -9.38 2.15
N ALA A 63 -6.17 -9.89 2.11
CA ALA A 63 -5.40 -10.22 3.30
C ALA A 63 -4.03 -9.60 3.19
N GLY A 64 -3.44 -9.20 4.31
CA GLY A 64 -2.09 -8.66 4.27
C GLY A 64 -1.46 -8.48 5.64
N LEU A 65 -0.16 -8.17 5.57
CA LEU A 65 0.71 -7.87 6.69
C LEU A 65 1.40 -6.54 6.40
N ASP A 66 1.33 -5.63 7.34
CA ASP A 66 1.99 -4.33 7.29
C ASP A 66 2.94 -4.19 8.47
N PHE A 67 4.20 -3.93 8.17
CA PHE A 67 5.24 -3.65 9.15
C PHE A 67 5.72 -2.23 8.95
N LYS A 68 5.82 -1.47 10.03
CA LYS A 68 6.34 -0.11 9.98
C LYS A 68 7.23 0.18 11.17
N LEU A 69 8.46 0.55 10.89
CA LEU A 69 9.44 1.01 11.87
C LEU A 69 9.58 2.52 11.75
N TYR A 70 9.37 3.22 12.86
CA TYR A 70 9.59 4.65 13.01
C TYR A 70 10.83 4.89 13.87
N GLY A 71 11.60 5.91 13.51
CA GLY A 71 12.74 6.38 14.27
C GLY A 71 12.87 7.89 14.15
N GLU A 72 13.02 8.55 15.29
CA GLU A 72 13.33 9.97 15.37
C GLU A 72 14.85 10.12 15.21
N PHE A 73 15.33 10.56 14.04
CA PHE A 73 16.77 10.87 13.84
C PHE A 73 17.03 12.37 13.98
N VAL A 74 16.06 13.16 13.53
CA VAL A 74 15.99 14.60 13.71
C VAL A 74 14.91 14.90 14.74
N PRO A 75 15.20 15.63 15.83
CA PRO A 75 14.20 15.98 16.83
C PRO A 75 12.96 16.61 16.19
N GLY A 76 11.79 16.04 16.47
CA GLY A 76 10.52 16.48 15.90
C GLY A 76 10.27 16.09 14.44
N THR A 77 11.06 15.19 13.85
CA THR A 77 10.75 14.60 12.53
C THR A 77 11.01 13.10 12.52
N ASP A 78 9.93 12.33 12.35
CA ASP A 78 9.99 10.88 12.26
C ASP A 78 10.45 10.44 10.86
N SER A 79 11.53 9.68 10.82
CA SER A 79 11.86 8.81 9.70
C SER A 79 11.13 7.48 9.87
N TRP A 80 10.77 6.83 8.77
CA TRP A 80 10.08 5.55 8.82
C TRP A 80 10.43 4.65 7.65
N LEU A 81 10.42 3.35 7.91
CA LEU A 81 10.53 2.28 6.94
C LEU A 81 9.27 1.42 7.05
N SER A 82 8.58 1.19 5.94
CA SER A 82 7.41 0.31 5.88
C SER A 82 7.62 -0.82 4.88
N LEU A 83 7.20 -2.02 5.27
CA LEU A 83 7.10 -3.20 4.43
C LEU A 83 5.66 -3.71 4.49
N SER A 84 5.02 -3.80 3.34
CA SER A 84 3.65 -4.26 3.18
C SER A 84 3.63 -5.49 2.29
N LEU A 85 2.88 -6.51 2.69
CA LEU A 85 2.58 -7.71 1.90
C LEU A 85 1.07 -7.85 1.82
N MET A 86 0.54 -8.08 0.62
CA MET A 86 -0.90 -8.15 0.40
C MET A 86 -1.22 -9.24 -0.62
N ASP A 87 -2.33 -9.95 -0.41
CA ASP A 87 -2.93 -10.87 -1.37
C ASP A 87 -4.41 -10.53 -1.49
N THR A 88 -4.83 -10.14 -2.70
CA THR A 88 -6.23 -9.83 -2.98
C THR A 88 -6.72 -10.60 -4.18
N LYS A 89 -7.79 -11.39 -3.99
CA LYS A 89 -8.38 -12.24 -5.04
C LYS A 89 -9.89 -12.18 -5.01
N MET A 90 -10.47 -12.34 -6.19
CA MET A 90 -11.90 -12.56 -6.39
C MET A 90 -12.13 -13.86 -7.14
N LYS A 91 -13.25 -14.52 -6.89
CA LYS A 91 -13.75 -15.67 -7.62
C LYS A 91 -14.85 -15.21 -8.57
N LEU A 92 -14.63 -15.42 -9.87
CA LEU A 92 -15.59 -15.19 -10.95
C LEU A 92 -15.68 -16.46 -11.79
N GLY A 93 -16.89 -16.99 -12.03
CA GLY A 93 -17.07 -18.18 -12.87
C GLY A 93 -16.30 -19.43 -12.42
N GLY A 94 -15.99 -19.55 -11.12
CA GLY A 94 -15.16 -20.63 -10.57
C GLY A 94 -13.65 -20.43 -10.70
N LYS A 95 -13.19 -19.37 -11.36
CA LYS A 95 -11.77 -19.00 -11.47
C LYS A 95 -11.37 -17.94 -10.45
N SER A 96 -10.16 -18.07 -9.91
CA SER A 96 -9.59 -17.08 -8.99
C SER A 96 -8.76 -16.07 -9.77
N ILE A 97 -9.14 -14.79 -9.70
CA ILE A 97 -8.54 -13.67 -10.42
C ILE A 97 -8.03 -12.65 -9.39
N PRO A 98 -6.83 -12.08 -9.53
CA PRO A 98 -6.38 -11.00 -8.65
C PRO A 98 -7.29 -9.78 -8.80
N LEU A 99 -7.57 -9.09 -7.70
CA LEU A 99 -8.30 -7.82 -7.76
C LEU A 99 -7.46 -6.75 -8.49
N PRO A 100 -8.07 -5.76 -9.16
CA PRO A 100 -7.33 -4.68 -9.82
C PRO A 100 -6.40 -3.89 -8.89
N THR A 101 -6.61 -3.98 -7.57
CA THR A 101 -5.80 -3.34 -6.52
C THR A 101 -4.76 -4.28 -5.89
N ASP A 102 -4.50 -5.45 -6.50
CA ASP A 102 -3.56 -6.45 -5.97
C ASP A 102 -2.11 -6.01 -6.13
N GLN A 103 -1.60 -5.19 -5.21
CA GLN A 103 -0.17 -4.87 -5.11
C GLN A 103 0.49 -5.76 -4.05
N ARG A 104 1.20 -6.82 -4.48
CA ARG A 104 1.57 -7.92 -3.59
C ARG A 104 2.59 -7.58 -2.51
N TYR A 105 3.48 -6.64 -2.83
CA TYR A 105 4.48 -6.15 -1.91
C TYR A 105 4.69 -4.65 -2.12
N ALA A 106 5.03 -3.95 -1.05
CA ALA A 106 5.50 -2.58 -1.10
C ALA A 106 6.54 -2.33 0.00
N VAL A 107 7.60 -1.62 -0.36
CA VAL A 107 8.66 -1.16 0.53
C VAL A 107 8.76 0.34 0.35
N ASN A 108 8.53 1.10 1.42
CA ASN A 108 8.64 2.55 1.39
C ASN A 108 9.56 3.01 2.52
N LEU A 109 10.48 3.92 2.21
CA LEU A 109 11.40 4.52 3.16
C LEU A 109 11.22 6.03 3.11
N PHE A 110 11.13 6.63 4.27
CA PHE A 110 11.27 8.06 4.45
C PHE A 110 12.37 8.30 5.48
N PHE A 111 13.45 8.95 5.05
CA PHE A 111 14.57 9.27 5.91
C PHE A 111 14.81 10.77 5.89
N THR A 112 15.00 11.38 7.05
CA THR A 112 15.31 12.81 7.18
C THR A 112 16.48 13.00 8.13
N ASP A 113 17.46 13.80 7.72
CA ASP A 113 18.66 14.10 8.50
C ASP A 113 19.13 15.56 8.31
N TYR A 114 19.94 16.04 9.23
CA TYR A 114 20.65 17.31 9.10
C TYR A 114 21.90 17.16 8.24
N PHE A 115 22.24 18.21 7.50
CA PHE A 115 23.48 18.20 6.74
C PHE A 115 24.69 18.20 7.69
N PRO A 116 25.74 17.41 7.42
CA PRO A 116 26.94 17.38 8.25
C PRO A 116 27.51 18.80 8.45
N GLY A 117 27.66 19.21 9.70
CA GLY A 117 28.20 20.53 10.06
C GLY A 117 27.18 21.67 10.18
N SER A 118 25.89 21.47 9.87
CA SER A 118 24.87 22.50 10.08
C SER A 118 23.47 21.96 10.34
N LYS A 119 22.85 22.40 11.44
CA LYS A 119 21.43 22.13 11.75
C LYS A 119 20.45 22.98 10.92
N LYS A 120 20.95 23.98 10.19
CA LYS A 120 20.10 24.84 9.34
C LYS A 120 19.67 24.14 8.05
N TRP A 121 20.47 23.20 7.56
CA TRP A 121 20.16 22.43 6.35
C TRP A 121 19.57 21.09 6.75
N ARG A 122 18.36 20.81 6.28
CA ARG A 122 17.66 19.53 6.49
C ARG A 122 17.40 18.86 5.14
N MET A 123 17.84 17.62 5.02
CA MET A 123 17.63 16.79 3.84
C MET A 123 16.62 15.69 4.13
N SER A 124 15.83 15.34 3.13
CA SER A 124 14.86 14.25 3.20
C SER A 124 14.98 13.38 1.95
N LEU A 125 14.90 12.07 2.14
CA LEU A 125 14.93 11.06 1.11
C LEU A 125 13.65 10.22 1.23
N LYS A 126 12.90 10.10 0.13
CA LYS A 126 11.78 9.16 0.01
C LYS A 126 12.13 8.11 -1.02
N LEU A 127 12.01 6.84 -0.67
CA LEU A 127 12.09 5.73 -1.62
C LEU A 127 10.78 4.96 -1.58
N ALA A 128 10.24 4.62 -2.74
CA ALA A 128 9.07 3.77 -2.89
C ALA A 128 9.35 2.68 -3.91
N PHE A 129 9.17 1.43 -3.51
CA PHE A 129 9.34 0.25 -4.34
C PHE A 129 8.14 -0.67 -4.12
N ALA A 130 7.30 -0.87 -5.13
CA ALA A 130 6.08 -1.64 -4.96
C ALA A 130 5.76 -2.47 -6.19
N ASP A 131 5.00 -3.55 -6.01
CA ASP A 131 4.59 -4.42 -7.11
C ASP A 131 3.72 -3.66 -8.12
N GLY A 132 3.70 -4.14 -9.37
CA GLY A 132 2.81 -3.59 -10.39
C GLY A 132 1.36 -4.03 -10.14
N LEU A 133 0.42 -3.19 -10.54
CA LEU A 133 -1.00 -3.55 -10.48
C LEU A 133 -1.37 -4.52 -11.61
N PRO A 134 -2.29 -5.46 -11.37
CA PRO A 134 -2.83 -6.29 -12.43
C PRO A 134 -3.74 -5.46 -13.34
N PHE A 135 -3.72 -5.75 -14.63
CA PHE A 135 -4.58 -5.13 -15.63
C PHE A 135 -5.05 -6.19 -16.64
N ALA A 136 -6.17 -5.90 -17.31
CA ALA A 136 -6.73 -6.75 -18.34
C ALA A 136 -6.73 -6.02 -19.69
N ALA A 137 -6.67 -6.79 -20.79
CA ALA A 137 -6.82 -6.24 -22.12
C ALA A 137 -8.24 -5.64 -22.31
N PRO A 138 -8.38 -4.48 -22.98
CA PRO A 138 -9.69 -3.90 -23.28
C PRO A 138 -10.59 -4.89 -24.03
N HIS A 139 -11.88 -4.93 -23.69
CA HIS A 139 -12.92 -5.73 -24.38
C HIS A 139 -12.72 -7.26 -24.38
N ARG A 140 -11.83 -7.80 -23.54
CA ARG A 140 -11.73 -9.25 -23.27
C ARG A 140 -12.24 -9.57 -21.87
N GLU A 141 -12.75 -10.79 -21.70
CA GLU A 141 -13.24 -11.27 -20.41
C GLU A 141 -12.13 -11.24 -19.36
N LEU A 142 -12.48 -10.76 -18.16
CA LEU A 142 -11.58 -10.71 -17.00
C LEU A 142 -10.98 -12.08 -16.65
N GLU A 143 -11.68 -13.16 -17.01
CA GLU A 143 -11.32 -14.54 -16.70
C GLU A 143 -10.11 -15.09 -17.46
N THR A 144 -9.72 -14.50 -18.59
CA THR A 144 -8.72 -15.09 -19.50
C THR A 144 -7.44 -14.26 -19.66
N ASN A 145 -7.39 -13.02 -19.17
CA ASN A 145 -6.24 -12.14 -19.36
C ASN A 145 -5.93 -11.28 -18.12
N SER A 146 -5.15 -11.83 -17.18
CA SER A 146 -4.51 -11.03 -16.12
C SER A 146 -3.05 -10.77 -16.47
N PHE A 147 -2.75 -9.57 -16.97
CA PHE A 147 -1.38 -9.07 -17.06
C PHE A 147 -1.04 -8.31 -15.78
N ARG A 148 0.24 -8.06 -15.53
CA ARG A 148 0.71 -7.24 -14.42
C ARG A 148 1.69 -6.21 -14.94
N ALA A 149 1.53 -4.96 -14.49
CA ALA A 149 2.48 -3.91 -14.79
C ALA A 149 3.85 -4.25 -14.17
N THR A 150 4.90 -3.58 -14.64
CA THR A 150 6.20 -3.66 -13.99
C THR A 150 6.14 -3.03 -12.59
N ALA A 151 7.03 -3.45 -11.71
CA ALA A 151 7.13 -2.89 -10.36
C ALA A 151 7.36 -1.38 -10.39
N TYR A 152 6.61 -0.66 -9.56
CA TYR A 152 6.74 0.78 -9.36
C TYR A 152 8.00 1.10 -8.55
N ARG A 153 8.78 2.08 -9.00
CA ARG A 153 10.02 2.52 -8.34
C ARG A 153 10.09 4.04 -8.38
N ARG A 154 10.30 4.67 -7.24
CA ARG A 154 10.44 6.12 -7.12
C ARG A 154 11.46 6.48 -6.04
N ALA A 155 12.26 7.49 -6.33
CA ALA A 155 13.17 8.12 -5.39
C ALA A 155 12.95 9.64 -5.45
N ASP A 156 12.70 10.25 -4.30
CA ASP A 156 12.55 11.70 -4.14
C ASP A 156 13.58 12.21 -3.14
N ILE A 157 14.19 13.34 -3.43
CA ILE A 157 15.10 14.03 -2.53
C ILE A 157 14.57 15.45 -2.32
N GLY A 158 14.52 15.89 -1.07
CA GLY A 158 14.14 17.25 -0.69
C GLY A 158 15.20 17.86 0.22
N MET A 159 15.43 19.16 0.09
CA MET A 159 16.32 19.92 0.96
C MET A 159 15.61 21.21 1.40
N SER A 160 15.82 21.60 2.65
CA SER A 160 15.28 22.83 3.23
C SER A 160 16.34 23.54 4.06
N TYR A 161 16.29 24.88 4.08
CA TYR A 161 17.21 25.73 4.82
C TYR A 161 16.46 26.61 5.81
N GLN A 162 16.92 26.64 7.06
CA GLN A 162 16.37 27.47 8.11
C GLN A 162 17.08 28.83 8.14
N LEU A 163 16.38 29.87 7.68
CA LEU A 163 16.88 31.25 7.62
C LEU A 163 16.92 31.93 9.00
N LEU A 164 15.92 31.67 9.84
CA LEU A 164 15.75 32.29 11.16
C LEU A 164 15.55 31.19 12.21
N ASP A 165 16.27 31.30 13.33
CA ASP A 165 16.01 30.53 14.55
C ASP A 165 15.07 31.39 15.41
N ASN A 166 13.83 30.93 15.59
CA ASN A 166 12.83 31.56 16.46
C ASN A 166 12.50 30.61 17.60
#